data_AF-A0A919NL75-F1
#
_entry.id   AF-A0A919NL75-F1
#
_cell.length_a   1.000
_cell.length_b   1.000
_cell.length_c   1.000
_cell.angle_alpha   90.00
_cell.angle_beta   90.00
_cell.angle_gamma   90.00
#
_symmetry.space_group_name_H-M   'P 1'
#
loop_
_entity.id
_entity.type
_entity.pdbx_description
1 polymer ?
#
loop_
_entity_poly.entity_id
_entity_poly.type
_entity_poly.pdbx_seq_one_letter_code
_entity_poly.pdbx_strand_id
1 'polypeptide(L)'
;MRERERRQRDPAAVAAEPELATKSAPPLVSNRAVAQLLSTEDGTRLDTAEVGVPLRGVRVHTGPEAAASAATLGARAYTSGEHVVLGSGSDHAVLLHELTHVAQNRHGVGAEAGGEAAEREARQTAALVSLGLPAPPIRAAGAGLALTPVSDKVEDLVSYGLADWAVTAGDESDVLSALETDPDFPATVFQMFQDHMLEELFDRIDVPANRRRLVQLMGAKLNAMLHALVEPHIRKLGPEFELQFNLGKFGVTSAAPAFDPKPLETALVDRSKRTSGGSPTTPFSGVGATGVSPVTQEIGTFYRTEGAPQIPIEDKALLAGGHKKTVAEYSNPLGDLNAYLAGLTPAERKQQAELLLKRKISSVEPESYAGKLPDRAQVIRGAAKAHRLHPAMLAAFLLAEQRDQSQAEDAKDFQGATSVMRGNTSIGLGQVVVSTAQREDLFDDLLSAETRKLYELNKVAGAGGHVTTARLLASDEFNIFAAAKYIRLVADKGKTLAPGTLPRTVAAFPGINFGAYAGLSDTWPDDNIRALASEYTSTAWDDSVSTGWANFVWEAYQDVLAAAVF
;
A
#
# COMPACT_ATOMS: atom_id res chain seq x y z
N MET A 1 -16.54 -12.69 -69.15
CA MET A 1 -15.92 -13.51 -70.21
C MET A 1 -15.44 -14.80 -69.57
N ARG A 2 -15.81 -15.96 -70.15
CA ARG A 2 -15.09 -17.24 -70.32
C ARG A 2 -14.14 -17.71 -69.19
N GLU A 3 -14.09 -18.97 -68.73
CA GLU A 3 -14.65 -20.24 -69.23
C GLU A 3 -14.54 -21.30 -68.11
N ARG A 4 -15.41 -22.31 -68.18
CA ARG A 4 -15.37 -23.54 -67.36
C ARG A 4 -14.43 -24.55 -68.00
N GLU A 5 -13.79 -25.41 -67.22
CA GLU A 5 -13.63 -26.81 -67.62
C GLU A 5 -13.92 -27.78 -66.47
N ARG A 6 -14.70 -28.80 -66.82
CA ARG A 6 -15.21 -29.92 -66.01
C ARG A 6 -14.15 -31.03 -65.96
N ARG A 7 -14.21 -31.91 -64.95
CA ARG A 7 -14.49 -33.36 -65.16
C ARG A 7 -14.69 -34.14 -63.85
N GLN A 8 -15.67 -35.04 -63.91
CA GLN A 8 -16.09 -36.04 -62.93
C GLN A 8 -15.24 -37.32 -63.00
N ARG A 9 -15.24 -38.06 -61.87
CA ARG A 9 -14.82 -39.44 -61.49
C ARG A 9 -14.86 -40.51 -62.61
N ASP A 10 -14.07 -41.59 -62.63
CA ASP A 10 -13.84 -42.73 -61.67
C ASP A 10 -12.73 -43.67 -62.29
N PRO A 11 -12.37 -44.88 -61.79
CA PRO A 11 -11.92 -45.37 -60.46
C PRO A 11 -10.64 -46.27 -60.52
N ALA A 12 -10.13 -46.67 -59.35
CA ALA A 12 -9.23 -47.81 -59.06
C ALA A 12 -7.72 -47.75 -59.44
N ALA A 13 -6.87 -47.50 -58.43
CA ALA A 13 -5.66 -48.30 -58.14
C ALA A 13 -5.23 -48.08 -56.68
N VAL A 14 -5.14 -49.18 -55.95
CA VAL A 14 -4.64 -49.32 -54.58
C VAL A 14 -3.12 -49.22 -54.56
N ALA A 15 -2.53 -48.42 -53.66
CA ALA A 15 -1.40 -48.79 -52.78
C ALA A 15 -0.67 -47.57 -52.16
N ALA A 16 -0.36 -47.73 -50.86
CA ALA A 16 0.74 -47.15 -50.10
C ALA A 16 0.64 -45.70 -49.56
N GLU A 17 0.02 -45.57 -48.39
CA GLU A 17 0.48 -44.63 -47.36
C GLU A 17 1.56 -45.31 -46.49
N PRO A 18 2.70 -44.67 -46.20
CA PRO A 18 3.65 -45.18 -45.21
C PRO A 18 3.18 -44.87 -43.79
N GLU A 19 3.13 -45.93 -42.97
CA GLU A 19 2.98 -45.92 -41.51
C GLU A 19 3.85 -44.86 -40.83
N LEU A 20 3.23 -43.85 -40.23
CA LEU A 20 3.83 -43.05 -39.18
C LEU A 20 3.73 -43.82 -37.87
N ALA A 21 4.87 -44.39 -37.47
CA ALA A 21 5.10 -45.13 -36.25
C ALA A 21 4.45 -44.46 -35.02
N THR A 22 3.63 -45.25 -34.34
CA THR A 22 3.19 -45.03 -32.96
C THR A 22 4.42 -44.99 -32.05
N LYS A 23 4.92 -43.79 -31.75
CA LYS A 23 5.76 -43.60 -30.55
C LYS A 23 4.85 -43.64 -29.33
N SER A 24 4.69 -44.84 -28.81
CA SER A 24 4.19 -45.10 -27.46
C SER A 24 4.84 -44.14 -26.47
N ALA A 25 4.01 -43.44 -25.68
CA ALA A 25 4.46 -42.72 -24.50
C ALA A 25 5.29 -43.64 -23.58
N PRO A 26 6.32 -43.12 -22.89
CA PRO A 26 7.08 -43.92 -21.95
C PRO A 26 6.16 -44.49 -20.86
N PRO A 27 6.43 -45.72 -20.38
CA PRO A 27 5.58 -46.37 -19.39
C PRO A 27 5.54 -45.55 -18.09
N LEU A 28 4.40 -45.60 -17.41
CA LEU A 28 4.25 -45.31 -15.98
C LEU A 28 5.55 -45.68 -15.25
N VAL A 29 6.22 -44.70 -14.67
CA VAL A 29 7.50 -44.90 -13.98
C VAL A 29 7.32 -45.94 -12.89
N SER A 30 7.85 -47.14 -13.15
CA SER A 30 7.98 -48.23 -12.19
C SER A 30 9.00 -47.82 -11.12
N ASN A 31 8.56 -47.23 -10.02
CA ASN A 31 9.44 -46.89 -8.89
C ASN A 31 9.49 -48.03 -7.87
N ARG A 32 10.55 -48.84 -7.96
CA ARG A 32 10.91 -49.85 -6.95
C ARG A 32 11.14 -49.23 -5.56
N ALA A 33 11.56 -47.95 -5.50
CA ALA A 33 11.73 -47.18 -4.27
C ALA A 33 10.39 -46.79 -3.61
N VAL A 34 9.37 -46.46 -4.42
CA VAL A 34 8.01 -46.17 -3.93
C VAL A 34 7.38 -47.43 -3.33
N ALA A 35 7.52 -48.58 -3.99
CA ALA A 35 7.06 -49.86 -3.45
C ALA A 35 7.75 -50.26 -2.12
N GLN A 36 8.96 -49.77 -1.88
CA GLN A 36 9.78 -50.08 -0.70
C GLN A 36 9.49 -49.16 0.50
N LEU A 37 9.04 -47.92 0.25
CA LEU A 37 8.49 -47.00 1.27
C LEU A 37 7.02 -47.34 1.62
N LEU A 38 6.26 -47.90 0.67
CA LEU A 38 4.88 -48.36 0.89
C LEU A 38 4.78 -49.63 1.76
N SER A 39 5.89 -50.34 1.99
CA SER A 39 5.93 -51.60 2.74
C SER A 39 6.38 -51.48 4.20
N THR A 40 6.80 -50.29 4.65
CA THR A 40 7.14 -49.99 6.04
C THR A 40 6.11 -49.02 6.61
N GLU A 41 5.20 -49.50 7.47
CA GLU A 41 4.18 -48.65 8.07
C GLU A 41 4.74 -47.79 9.21
N ASP A 42 4.97 -46.50 8.96
CA ASP A 42 5.20 -45.48 10.00
C ASP A 42 4.60 -44.11 9.62
N GLY A 43 3.36 -44.12 9.10
CA GLY A 43 2.69 -42.91 8.61
C GLY A 43 1.89 -42.17 9.68
N THR A 44 2.14 -40.87 9.85
CA THR A 44 1.27 -39.96 10.62
C THR A 44 -0.06 -39.74 9.88
N ARG A 45 -1.19 -39.82 10.60
CA ARG A 45 -2.53 -39.49 10.06
C ARG A 45 -2.89 -38.03 10.34
N LEU A 46 -3.39 -37.32 9.33
CA LEU A 46 -3.91 -35.95 9.45
C LEU A 46 -5.44 -35.94 9.59
N ASP A 47 -5.97 -34.97 10.34
CA ASP A 47 -7.39 -34.66 10.49
C ASP A 47 -7.79 -33.52 9.52
N THR A 48 -8.99 -33.65 9.00
CA THR A 48 -9.71 -32.99 7.89
C THR A 48 -9.97 -31.47 7.95
N ALA A 49 -9.49 -30.72 8.93
CA ALA A 49 -9.99 -29.35 9.13
C ALA A 49 -9.42 -28.27 8.17
N GLU A 50 -8.31 -28.51 7.46
CA GLU A 50 -7.57 -27.43 6.78
C GLU A 50 -7.65 -27.42 5.24
N VAL A 51 -7.82 -28.57 4.57
CA VAL A 51 -7.69 -28.69 3.09
C VAL A 51 -9.03 -28.88 2.36
N GLY A 52 -10.16 -28.84 3.07
CA GLY A 52 -11.50 -28.89 2.46
C GLY A 52 -11.93 -30.24 1.86
N VAL A 53 -11.11 -31.29 1.97
CA VAL A 53 -11.38 -32.65 1.43
C VAL A 53 -11.11 -33.72 2.51
N PRO A 54 -11.86 -34.84 2.56
CA PRO A 54 -11.67 -35.87 3.57
C PRO A 54 -10.26 -36.52 3.55
N LEU A 55 -9.32 -36.19 4.44
CA LEU A 55 -7.95 -36.75 4.48
C LEU A 55 -7.87 -38.22 4.99
N ARG A 56 -9.02 -38.88 5.19
CA ARG A 56 -9.07 -40.28 5.61
C ARG A 56 -8.40 -41.18 4.56
N GLY A 57 -7.29 -41.80 4.91
CA GLY A 57 -6.50 -42.67 4.02
C GLY A 57 -5.19 -42.08 3.53
N VAL A 58 -5.00 -40.76 3.66
CA VAL A 58 -3.76 -40.08 3.26
C VAL A 58 -2.61 -40.45 4.21
N ARG A 59 -1.45 -40.79 3.65
CA ARG A 59 -0.23 -41.11 4.42
C ARG A 59 0.90 -40.17 4.05
N VAL A 60 1.47 -39.50 5.05
CA VAL A 60 2.63 -38.63 4.88
C VAL A 60 3.89 -39.39 5.28
N HIS A 61 4.88 -39.42 4.39
CA HIS A 61 6.19 -40.02 4.60
C HIS A 61 7.22 -38.92 4.85
N THR A 62 7.97 -39.05 5.94
CA THR A 62 9.02 -38.10 6.36
C THR A 62 10.28 -38.85 6.80
N GLY A 63 11.38 -38.14 7.05
CA GLY A 63 12.64 -38.73 7.48
C GLY A 63 13.65 -38.99 6.36
N PRO A 64 14.82 -39.58 6.69
CA PRO A 64 15.96 -39.66 5.76
C PRO A 64 15.66 -40.40 4.45
N GLU A 65 14.84 -41.45 4.50
CA GLU A 65 14.47 -42.26 3.35
C GLU A 65 13.49 -41.52 2.42
N ALA A 66 12.50 -40.81 2.98
CA ALA A 66 11.60 -39.94 2.24
C ALA A 66 12.36 -38.77 1.57
N ALA A 67 13.32 -38.18 2.28
CA ALA A 67 14.16 -37.12 1.76
C ALA A 67 15.05 -37.59 0.60
N ALA A 68 15.66 -38.77 0.71
CA ALA A 68 16.42 -39.38 -0.38
C ALA A 68 15.55 -39.71 -1.60
N SER A 69 14.30 -40.15 -1.38
CA SER A 69 13.33 -40.41 -2.45
C SER A 69 12.95 -39.13 -3.20
N ALA A 70 12.57 -38.06 -2.48
CA ALA A 70 12.23 -36.77 -3.09
C ALA A 70 13.41 -36.16 -3.85
N ALA A 71 14.62 -36.25 -3.30
CA ALA A 71 15.85 -35.78 -3.96
C ALA A 71 16.17 -36.54 -5.26
N THR A 72 15.87 -37.84 -5.33
CA THR A 72 16.06 -38.65 -6.56
C THR A 72 15.18 -38.17 -7.71
N LEU A 73 14.03 -37.55 -7.42
CA LEU A 73 13.12 -36.93 -8.39
C LEU A 73 13.41 -35.43 -8.61
N GLY A 74 14.41 -34.85 -7.94
CA GLY A 74 14.69 -33.42 -7.98
C GLY A 74 13.60 -32.55 -7.35
N ALA A 75 12.76 -33.12 -6.47
CA ALA A 75 11.60 -32.45 -5.90
C ALA A 75 11.79 -32.14 -4.40
N ARG A 76 11.12 -31.08 -3.90
CA ARG A 76 11.08 -30.75 -2.46
C ARG A 76 10.04 -31.57 -1.69
N ALA A 77 9.03 -32.07 -2.38
CA ALA A 77 8.04 -33.05 -1.95
C ALA A 77 7.36 -33.60 -3.20
N TYR A 78 6.61 -34.70 -3.10
CA TYR A 78 5.76 -35.16 -4.18
C TYR A 78 4.58 -36.00 -3.66
N THR A 79 3.56 -36.11 -4.50
CA THR A 79 2.37 -36.92 -4.24
C THR A 79 2.28 -38.11 -5.19
N SER A 80 1.91 -39.27 -4.64
CA SER A 80 1.63 -40.48 -5.41
C SER A 80 0.39 -41.18 -4.85
N GLY A 81 -0.73 -41.08 -5.57
CA GLY A 81 -2.01 -41.58 -5.08
C GLY A 81 -2.42 -40.88 -3.79
N GLU A 82 -2.54 -41.65 -2.70
CA GLU A 82 -2.86 -41.14 -1.35
C GLU A 82 -1.62 -40.92 -0.47
N HIS A 83 -0.42 -40.96 -1.05
CA HIS A 83 0.84 -40.82 -0.32
C HIS A 83 1.51 -39.50 -0.65
N VAL A 84 1.86 -38.75 0.39
CA VAL A 84 2.68 -37.53 0.29
C VAL A 84 4.07 -37.85 0.82
N VAL A 85 5.12 -37.52 0.08
CA VAL A 85 6.52 -37.73 0.49
C VAL A 85 7.20 -36.38 0.63
N LEU A 86 7.65 -36.04 1.85
CA LEU A 86 8.29 -34.76 2.13
C LEU A 86 9.83 -34.87 2.07
N GLY A 87 10.45 -33.92 1.36
CA GLY A 87 11.89 -33.77 1.26
C GLY A 87 12.51 -32.97 2.41
N SER A 88 13.83 -32.84 2.39
CA SER A 88 14.53 -31.96 3.34
C SER A 88 14.16 -30.50 3.08
N GLY A 89 13.61 -29.81 4.09
CA GLY A 89 13.22 -28.40 4.01
C GLY A 89 11.82 -28.13 3.46
N SER A 90 10.94 -29.14 3.41
CA SER A 90 9.50 -28.91 3.17
C SER A 90 8.89 -28.09 4.31
N ASP A 91 8.10 -27.08 3.97
CA ASP A 91 7.35 -26.27 4.92
C ASP A 91 5.84 -26.59 4.83
N HIS A 92 5.03 -25.86 5.62
CA HIS A 92 3.60 -26.07 5.67
C HIS A 92 2.91 -25.81 4.32
N ALA A 93 3.37 -24.82 3.55
CA ALA A 93 2.83 -24.49 2.25
C ALA A 93 3.11 -25.61 1.23
N VAL A 94 4.30 -26.22 1.27
CA VAL A 94 4.64 -27.38 0.45
C VAL A 94 3.75 -28.58 0.81
N LEU A 95 3.49 -28.85 2.09
CA LEU A 95 2.59 -29.92 2.48
C LEU A 95 1.16 -29.69 1.95
N LEU A 96 0.64 -28.46 2.05
CA LEU A 96 -0.69 -28.11 1.55
C LEU A 96 -0.80 -28.23 0.02
N HIS A 97 0.26 -27.87 -0.70
CA HIS A 97 0.37 -28.05 -2.15
C HIS A 97 0.24 -29.54 -2.52
N GLU A 98 0.96 -30.41 -1.82
CA GLU A 98 0.89 -31.86 -2.06
C GLU A 98 -0.45 -32.50 -1.64
N LEU A 99 -1.05 -32.04 -0.54
CA LEU A 99 -2.38 -32.52 -0.14
C LEU A 99 -3.47 -32.15 -1.16
N THR A 100 -3.28 -31.07 -1.91
CA THR A 100 -4.15 -30.71 -3.03
C THR A 100 -4.07 -31.73 -4.16
N HIS A 101 -2.85 -32.18 -4.51
CA HIS A 101 -2.63 -33.27 -5.47
C HIS A 101 -3.29 -34.59 -5.05
N VAL A 102 -3.31 -34.90 -3.74
CA VAL A 102 -4.00 -36.11 -3.24
C VAL A 102 -5.50 -36.04 -3.50
N ALA A 103 -6.11 -34.88 -3.28
CA ALA A 103 -7.52 -34.70 -3.52
C ALA A 103 -7.86 -34.64 -5.01
N GLN A 104 -7.03 -34.02 -5.85
CA GLN A 104 -7.16 -34.08 -7.31
C GLN A 104 -7.12 -35.53 -7.83
N ASN A 105 -6.17 -36.35 -7.34
CA ASN A 105 -6.07 -37.78 -7.68
C ASN A 105 -7.37 -38.56 -7.35
N ARG A 106 -8.06 -38.21 -6.26
CA ARG A 106 -9.30 -38.87 -5.83
C ARG A 106 -10.52 -38.51 -6.68
N HIS A 107 -10.52 -37.32 -7.27
CA HIS A 107 -11.60 -36.86 -8.14
C HIS A 107 -11.49 -37.36 -9.59
N GLY A 108 -10.61 -38.34 -9.85
CA GLY A 108 -10.50 -38.99 -11.17
C GLY A 108 -9.75 -38.15 -12.20
N VAL A 109 -9.01 -37.14 -11.74
CA VAL A 109 -8.07 -36.35 -12.55
C VAL A 109 -6.84 -37.24 -12.80
N GLY A 110 -7.01 -38.28 -13.61
CA GLY A 110 -5.93 -39.19 -14.01
C GLY A 110 -4.83 -38.44 -14.77
N ALA A 111 -3.66 -39.06 -14.87
CA ALA A 111 -2.37 -38.53 -15.36
C ALA A 111 -2.35 -37.68 -16.66
N GLU A 112 -3.47 -37.51 -17.36
CA GLU A 112 -3.64 -36.57 -18.48
C GLU A 112 -3.97 -35.13 -18.04
N ALA A 113 -4.31 -34.91 -16.77
CA ALA A 113 -4.53 -33.59 -16.18
C ALA A 113 -3.45 -33.16 -15.16
N GLY A 114 -2.29 -33.84 -15.16
CA GLY A 114 -1.05 -33.38 -14.51
C GLY A 114 -0.37 -32.21 -15.26
N GLY A 115 -1.17 -31.29 -15.81
CA GLY A 115 -0.72 -30.10 -16.51
C GLY A 115 -0.61 -28.89 -15.58
N GLU A 116 -0.16 -27.77 -16.13
CA GLU A 116 -0.01 -26.50 -15.42
C GLU A 116 -1.24 -26.06 -14.60
N ALA A 117 -2.46 -26.45 -15.00
CA ALA A 117 -3.70 -26.09 -14.29
C ALA A 117 -3.79 -26.74 -12.89
N ALA A 118 -3.48 -28.03 -12.77
CA ALA A 118 -3.47 -28.72 -11.48
C ALA A 118 -2.38 -28.16 -10.55
N GLU A 119 -1.22 -27.81 -11.12
CA GLU A 119 -0.12 -27.16 -10.38
C GLU A 119 -0.41 -25.72 -9.94
N ARG A 120 -1.29 -25.01 -10.66
CA ARG A 120 -1.79 -23.68 -10.26
C ARG A 120 -2.83 -23.78 -9.15
N GLU A 121 -3.77 -24.74 -9.24
CA GLU A 121 -4.78 -25.01 -8.19
C GLU A 121 -4.12 -25.43 -6.86
N ALA A 122 -3.08 -26.26 -6.92
CA ALA A 122 -2.29 -26.65 -5.76
C ALA A 122 -1.59 -25.46 -5.08
N ARG A 123 -1.00 -24.54 -5.87
CA ARG A 123 -0.40 -23.30 -5.36
C ARG A 123 -1.43 -22.36 -4.72
N GLN A 124 -2.62 -22.24 -5.31
CA GLN A 124 -3.69 -21.40 -4.79
C GLN A 124 -4.28 -21.94 -3.49
N THR A 125 -4.55 -23.24 -3.43
CA THR A 125 -5.06 -23.89 -2.22
C THR A 125 -4.06 -23.73 -1.07
N ALA A 126 -2.77 -23.95 -1.35
CA ALA A 126 -1.71 -23.70 -0.38
C ALA A 126 -1.67 -22.24 0.09
N ALA A 127 -1.84 -21.27 -0.83
CA ALA A 127 -1.87 -19.84 -0.48
C ALA A 127 -3.08 -19.48 0.40
N LEU A 128 -4.29 -19.94 0.06
CA LEU A 128 -5.51 -19.70 0.83
C LEU A 128 -5.42 -20.28 2.24
N VAL A 129 -5.01 -21.54 2.36
CA VAL A 129 -4.92 -22.21 3.66
C VAL A 129 -3.77 -21.64 4.50
N SER A 130 -2.67 -21.21 3.89
CA SER A 130 -1.59 -20.50 4.60
C SER A 130 -2.04 -19.15 5.17
N LEU A 131 -3.07 -18.54 4.58
CA LEU A 131 -3.74 -17.34 5.10
C LEU A 131 -4.84 -17.67 6.13
N GLY A 132 -5.03 -18.94 6.50
CA GLY A 132 -6.05 -19.40 7.43
C GLY A 132 -7.46 -19.46 6.83
N LEU A 133 -7.58 -19.43 5.50
CA LEU A 133 -8.86 -19.50 4.79
C LEU A 133 -9.21 -20.95 4.43
N PRO A 134 -10.50 -21.32 4.40
CA PRO A 134 -10.90 -22.66 3.98
C PRO A 134 -10.54 -22.88 2.51
N ALA A 135 -9.96 -24.05 2.21
CA ALA A 135 -9.69 -24.45 0.84
C ALA A 135 -11.00 -24.53 0.02
N PRO A 136 -11.01 -24.02 -1.22
CA PRO A 136 -12.14 -24.20 -2.12
C PRO A 136 -12.27 -25.69 -2.50
N PRO A 137 -13.48 -26.16 -2.84
CA PRO A 137 -13.67 -27.53 -3.29
C PRO A 137 -12.85 -27.79 -4.56
N ILE A 138 -12.04 -28.85 -4.53
CA ILE A 138 -11.12 -29.23 -5.61
C ILE A 138 -11.92 -29.66 -6.84
N ARG A 139 -11.59 -29.10 -8.02
CA ARG A 139 -12.39 -29.24 -9.23
C ARG A 139 -12.38 -30.68 -9.74
N ALA A 140 -13.55 -31.25 -10.01
CA ALA A 140 -13.71 -32.31 -11.00
C ALA A 140 -13.69 -31.68 -12.40
N ALA A 141 -12.94 -32.25 -13.34
CA ALA A 141 -12.89 -31.76 -14.71
C ALA A 141 -14.31 -31.66 -15.30
N GLY A 142 -14.77 -30.43 -15.59
CA GLY A 142 -15.97 -30.17 -16.40
C GLY A 142 -17.16 -29.47 -15.73
N ALA A 143 -17.11 -29.06 -14.46
CA ALA A 143 -18.18 -28.26 -13.87
C ALA A 143 -17.76 -26.78 -13.76
N GLY A 144 -18.02 -26.00 -14.81
CA GLY A 144 -17.95 -24.54 -14.73
C GLY A 144 -18.92 -24.06 -13.65
N LEU A 145 -18.41 -23.37 -12.62
CA LEU A 145 -19.26 -22.59 -11.73
C LEU A 145 -19.94 -21.51 -12.58
N ALA A 146 -21.22 -21.24 -12.31
CA ALA A 146 -21.91 -20.13 -12.96
C ALA A 146 -21.16 -18.85 -12.60
N LEU A 147 -20.46 -18.30 -13.59
CA LEU A 147 -19.86 -16.98 -13.52
C LEU A 147 -20.95 -15.98 -13.11
N THR A 148 -20.58 -14.99 -12.29
CA THR A 148 -21.46 -13.82 -12.13
C THR A 148 -21.63 -13.19 -13.51
N PRO A 149 -22.79 -12.65 -13.89
CA PRO A 149 -22.97 -12.06 -15.22
C PRO A 149 -21.92 -10.99 -15.58
N VAL A 150 -21.33 -10.35 -14.56
CA VAL A 150 -20.21 -9.42 -14.73
C VAL A 150 -18.90 -10.15 -15.00
N SER A 151 -18.58 -11.25 -14.30
CA SER A 151 -17.37 -12.04 -14.57
C SER A 151 -17.40 -12.69 -15.96
N ASP A 152 -18.54 -13.22 -16.46
CA ASP A 152 -18.61 -13.71 -17.86
C ASP A 152 -18.31 -12.58 -18.84
N LYS A 153 -18.94 -11.42 -18.61
CA LYS A 153 -18.75 -10.27 -19.48
C LYS A 153 -17.29 -9.79 -19.45
N VAL A 154 -16.65 -9.78 -18.29
CA VAL A 154 -15.23 -9.44 -18.17
C VAL A 154 -14.40 -10.47 -18.92
N GLU A 155 -14.68 -11.76 -18.78
CA GLU A 155 -13.98 -12.84 -19.50
C GLU A 155 -14.07 -12.64 -21.01
N ASP A 156 -15.27 -12.42 -21.53
CA ASP A 156 -15.51 -12.17 -22.96
C ASP A 156 -14.74 -10.94 -23.48
N LEU A 157 -14.64 -9.88 -22.68
CA LEU A 157 -13.97 -8.62 -23.09
C LEU A 157 -12.45 -8.66 -22.93
N VAL A 158 -11.92 -9.47 -22.01
CA VAL A 158 -10.47 -9.57 -21.82
C VAL A 158 -9.86 -10.74 -22.57
N SER A 159 -10.63 -11.74 -23.01
CA SER A 159 -10.11 -12.94 -23.69
C SER A 159 -9.77 -12.68 -25.16
N TYR A 160 -8.72 -13.35 -25.65
CA TYR A 160 -8.32 -13.27 -27.06
C TYR A 160 -9.16 -14.21 -27.92
N GLY A 161 -9.78 -13.67 -28.98
CA GLY A 161 -10.48 -14.45 -30.01
C GLY A 161 -9.59 -14.74 -31.22
N LEU A 162 -9.97 -15.72 -32.06
CA LEU A 162 -9.28 -16.02 -33.33
C LEU A 162 -9.20 -14.84 -34.31
N ALA A 163 -10.00 -13.78 -34.10
CA ALA A 163 -10.00 -12.55 -34.88
C ALA A 163 -9.62 -11.31 -34.04
N ASP A 164 -9.40 -11.46 -32.74
CA ASP A 164 -9.23 -10.35 -31.79
C ASP A 164 -8.00 -10.59 -30.90
N TRP A 165 -6.90 -9.95 -31.29
CA TRP A 165 -5.56 -10.18 -30.72
C TRP A 165 -5.13 -9.08 -29.74
N ALA A 166 -6.02 -8.12 -29.42
CA ALA A 166 -5.74 -7.02 -28.52
C ALA A 166 -7.01 -6.55 -27.81
N VAL A 167 -6.95 -6.39 -26.48
CA VAL A 167 -7.99 -5.67 -25.72
C VAL A 167 -7.87 -4.19 -26.07
N THR A 168 -8.94 -3.59 -26.60
CA THR A 168 -8.92 -2.17 -26.97
C THR A 168 -9.22 -1.28 -25.77
N ALA A 169 -8.86 0.00 -25.85
CA ALA A 169 -9.26 0.99 -24.84
C ALA A 169 -10.79 1.11 -24.65
N GLY A 170 -11.57 0.74 -25.67
CA GLY A 170 -13.02 0.61 -25.59
C GLY A 170 -13.45 -0.56 -24.73
N ASP A 171 -12.87 -1.74 -24.97
CA ASP A 171 -13.15 -2.97 -24.20
C ASP A 171 -12.76 -2.79 -22.73
N GLU A 172 -11.61 -2.17 -22.46
CA GLU A 172 -11.20 -1.84 -21.09
C GLU A 172 -12.21 -0.90 -20.40
N SER A 173 -12.75 0.07 -21.12
CA SER A 173 -13.74 1.00 -20.59
C SER A 173 -15.07 0.30 -20.29
N ASP A 174 -15.43 -0.69 -21.10
CA ASP A 174 -16.63 -1.51 -20.91
C ASP A 174 -16.47 -2.51 -19.74
N VAL A 175 -15.28 -3.10 -19.57
CA VAL A 175 -14.89 -3.88 -18.39
C VAL A 175 -15.06 -3.03 -17.13
N LEU A 176 -14.46 -1.84 -17.10
CA LEU A 176 -14.54 -0.94 -15.95
C LEU A 176 -15.98 -0.51 -15.65
N SER A 177 -16.76 -0.18 -16.68
CA SER A 177 -18.15 0.21 -16.51
C SER A 177 -18.99 -0.92 -15.91
N ALA A 178 -18.74 -2.18 -16.33
CA ALA A 178 -19.39 -3.35 -15.75
C ALA A 178 -19.00 -3.54 -14.28
N LEU A 179 -17.71 -3.50 -13.96
CA LEU A 179 -17.19 -3.66 -12.60
C LEU A 179 -17.64 -2.52 -11.65
N GLU A 180 -17.67 -1.28 -12.12
CA GLU A 180 -18.09 -0.11 -11.31
C GLU A 180 -19.55 -0.18 -10.90
N THR A 181 -20.40 -0.75 -11.76
CA THR A 181 -21.85 -0.90 -11.54
C THR A 181 -22.26 -2.25 -10.97
N ASP A 182 -21.28 -3.14 -10.75
CA ASP A 182 -21.51 -4.48 -10.23
C ASP A 182 -22.10 -4.45 -8.80
N PRO A 183 -23.31 -5.01 -8.61
CA PRO A 183 -23.95 -5.08 -7.30
C PRO A 183 -23.29 -6.07 -6.34
N ASP A 184 -22.52 -7.04 -6.84
CA ASP A 184 -21.81 -8.06 -6.05
C ASP A 184 -20.32 -8.14 -6.43
N PHE A 185 -19.70 -6.97 -6.54
CA PHE A 185 -18.29 -6.82 -6.92
C PHE A 185 -17.32 -7.75 -6.15
N PRO A 186 -17.43 -7.94 -4.82
CA PRO A 186 -16.60 -8.91 -4.10
C PRO A 186 -16.74 -10.35 -4.61
N ALA A 187 -17.95 -10.82 -4.90
CA ALA A 187 -18.17 -12.17 -5.42
C ALA A 187 -17.61 -12.33 -6.84
N THR A 188 -17.81 -11.34 -7.71
CA THR A 188 -17.23 -11.29 -9.05
C THR A 188 -15.70 -11.38 -9.03
N VAL A 189 -15.05 -10.64 -8.14
CA VAL A 189 -13.59 -10.67 -7.99
C VAL A 189 -13.10 -12.00 -7.43
N PHE A 190 -13.82 -12.59 -6.48
CA PHE A 190 -13.52 -13.92 -5.98
C PHE A 190 -13.65 -14.98 -7.08
N GLN A 191 -14.69 -14.90 -7.92
CA GLN A 191 -14.88 -15.79 -9.05
C GLN A 191 -13.75 -15.63 -10.08
N MET A 192 -13.39 -14.40 -10.45
CA MET A 192 -12.24 -14.12 -11.33
C MET A 192 -10.92 -14.67 -10.76
N PHE A 193 -10.76 -14.69 -9.44
CA PHE A 193 -9.62 -15.35 -8.79
C PHE A 193 -9.66 -16.88 -8.96
N GLN A 194 -10.83 -17.49 -8.75
CA GLN A 194 -11.04 -18.93 -8.93
C GLN A 194 -10.86 -19.39 -10.39
N ASP A 195 -11.16 -18.51 -11.34
CA ASP A 195 -11.02 -18.76 -12.77
C ASP A 195 -9.68 -18.30 -13.36
N HIS A 196 -8.74 -17.87 -12.50
CA HIS A 196 -7.39 -17.40 -12.88
C HIS A 196 -7.38 -16.16 -13.77
N MET A 197 -8.47 -15.41 -13.82
CA MET A 197 -8.62 -14.23 -14.66
C MET A 197 -7.98 -12.98 -14.08
N LEU A 198 -7.63 -12.95 -12.78
CA LEU A 198 -7.06 -11.74 -12.18
C LEU A 198 -5.72 -11.34 -12.82
N GLU A 199 -4.85 -12.31 -13.13
CA GLU A 199 -3.58 -12.01 -13.81
C GLU A 199 -3.84 -11.40 -15.19
N GLU A 200 -4.72 -12.03 -15.98
CA GLU A 200 -5.08 -11.53 -17.31
C GLU A 200 -5.75 -10.16 -17.26
N LEU A 201 -6.64 -9.92 -16.30
CA LEU A 201 -7.31 -8.64 -16.10
C LEU A 201 -6.29 -7.51 -15.85
N PHE A 202 -5.34 -7.71 -14.93
CA PHE A 202 -4.34 -6.68 -14.62
C PHE A 202 -3.32 -6.49 -15.74
N ASP A 203 -2.95 -7.56 -16.45
CA ASP A 203 -2.03 -7.48 -17.58
C ASP A 203 -2.67 -6.77 -18.79
N ARG A 204 -3.96 -7.03 -19.05
CA ARG A 204 -4.66 -6.55 -20.26
C ARG A 204 -5.38 -5.20 -20.10
N ILE A 205 -5.71 -4.78 -18.88
CA ILE A 205 -6.12 -3.39 -18.63
C ILE A 205 -4.84 -2.55 -18.51
N ASP A 206 -4.35 -2.06 -19.65
CA ASP A 206 -3.04 -1.43 -19.78
C ASP A 206 -3.07 0.07 -20.05
N VAL A 207 -4.21 0.63 -20.45
CA VAL A 207 -4.35 2.09 -20.58
C VAL A 207 -4.19 2.71 -19.18
N PRO A 208 -3.21 3.62 -18.96
CA PRO A 208 -2.88 4.10 -17.62
C PRO A 208 -4.05 4.69 -16.83
N ALA A 209 -4.98 5.37 -17.52
CA ALA A 209 -6.18 5.93 -16.90
C ALA A 209 -7.16 4.83 -16.43
N ASN A 210 -7.34 3.78 -17.23
CA ASN A 210 -8.23 2.66 -16.93
C ASN A 210 -7.63 1.75 -15.86
N ARG A 211 -6.33 1.44 -15.97
CA ARG A 211 -5.60 0.69 -14.94
C ARG A 211 -5.73 1.34 -13.57
N ARG A 212 -5.56 2.67 -13.47
CA ARG A 212 -5.79 3.39 -12.21
C ARG A 212 -7.22 3.26 -11.69
N ARG A 213 -8.23 3.40 -12.57
CA ARG A 213 -9.64 3.22 -12.18
C ARG A 213 -9.88 1.82 -11.63
N LEU A 214 -9.36 0.78 -12.30
CA LEU A 214 -9.44 -0.60 -11.83
C LEU A 214 -8.86 -0.73 -10.42
N VAL A 215 -7.64 -0.23 -10.23
CA VAL A 215 -6.91 -0.31 -8.96
C VAL A 215 -7.64 0.43 -7.83
N GLN A 216 -8.12 1.66 -8.07
CA GLN A 216 -8.89 2.41 -7.08
C GLN A 216 -10.24 1.73 -6.75
N LEU A 217 -10.93 1.18 -7.75
CA LEU A 217 -12.17 0.43 -7.57
C LEU A 217 -11.95 -0.81 -6.70
N MET A 218 -10.92 -1.59 -7.00
CA MET A 218 -10.52 -2.77 -6.22
C MET A 218 -10.18 -2.35 -4.78
N GLY A 219 -9.39 -1.30 -4.59
CA GLY A 219 -9.07 -0.79 -3.26
C GLY A 219 -10.31 -0.41 -2.45
N ALA A 220 -11.27 0.29 -3.07
CA ALA A 220 -12.43 0.83 -2.38
C ALA A 220 -13.54 -0.18 -2.08
N LYS A 221 -13.73 -1.19 -2.93
CA LYS A 221 -14.87 -2.11 -2.83
C LYS A 221 -14.53 -3.47 -2.24
N LEU A 222 -13.25 -3.84 -2.15
CA LEU A 222 -12.86 -5.15 -1.62
C LEU A 222 -12.84 -5.18 -0.09
N ASN A 223 -13.23 -6.33 0.47
CA ASN A 223 -12.97 -6.64 1.87
C ASN A 223 -11.51 -7.06 2.07
N ALA A 224 -11.07 -7.16 3.32
CA ALA A 224 -9.67 -7.44 3.67
C ALA A 224 -9.12 -8.74 3.05
N MET A 225 -9.95 -9.79 2.95
CA MET A 225 -9.55 -11.07 2.37
C MET A 225 -9.24 -10.91 0.87
N LEU A 226 -10.16 -10.33 0.10
CA LEU A 226 -9.96 -10.14 -1.34
C LEU A 226 -8.87 -9.12 -1.64
N HIS A 227 -8.69 -8.14 -0.76
CA HIS A 227 -7.60 -7.18 -0.84
C HIS A 227 -6.24 -7.92 -0.82
N ALA A 228 -6.06 -8.88 0.09
CA ALA A 228 -4.85 -9.70 0.18
C ALA A 228 -4.64 -10.61 -1.05
N LEU A 229 -5.72 -11.06 -1.70
CA LEU A 229 -5.63 -11.83 -2.95
C LEU A 229 -5.20 -10.98 -4.14
N VAL A 230 -5.63 -9.71 -4.20
CA VAL A 230 -5.34 -8.80 -5.30
C VAL A 230 -3.97 -8.11 -5.15
N GLU A 231 -3.51 -7.89 -3.91
CA GLU A 231 -2.26 -7.17 -3.61
C GLU A 231 -1.03 -7.66 -4.38
N PRO A 232 -0.77 -8.98 -4.58
CA PRO A 232 0.36 -9.44 -5.39
C PRO A 232 0.31 -8.98 -6.85
N HIS A 233 -0.88 -8.81 -7.43
CA HIS A 233 -1.06 -8.30 -8.78
C HIS A 233 -0.80 -6.79 -8.83
N ILE A 234 -1.28 -6.04 -7.84
CA ILE A 234 -1.02 -4.60 -7.71
C ILE A 234 0.47 -4.30 -7.59
N ARG A 235 1.17 -5.06 -6.73
CA ARG A 235 2.62 -4.90 -6.51
C ARG A 235 3.44 -5.12 -7.78
N LYS A 236 3.01 -6.03 -8.68
CA LYS A 236 3.68 -6.21 -9.98
C LYS A 236 3.59 -4.96 -10.87
N LEU A 237 2.55 -4.14 -10.69
CA LEU A 237 2.36 -2.90 -11.47
C LEU A 237 3.28 -1.76 -10.99
N GLY A 238 3.56 -1.70 -9.69
CA GLY A 238 4.51 -0.74 -9.11
C GLY A 238 3.97 0.00 -7.88
N PRO A 239 4.86 0.71 -7.14
CA PRO A 239 4.50 1.41 -5.90
C PRO A 239 3.42 2.49 -6.06
N GLU A 240 3.35 3.13 -7.23
CA GLU A 240 2.32 4.12 -7.54
C GLU A 240 0.92 3.51 -7.62
N PHE A 241 0.81 2.24 -8.02
CA PHE A 241 -0.46 1.52 -8.03
C PHE A 241 -0.79 0.96 -6.65
N GLU A 242 0.21 0.52 -5.88
CA GLU A 242 0.01 0.19 -4.46
C GLU A 242 -0.55 1.38 -3.69
N LEU A 243 0.00 2.58 -3.91
CA LEU A 243 -0.51 3.82 -3.33
C LEU A 243 -1.99 4.03 -3.67
N GLN A 244 -2.36 3.97 -4.95
CA GLN A 244 -3.75 4.19 -5.37
C GLN A 244 -4.71 3.11 -4.86
N PHE A 245 -4.27 1.86 -4.79
CA PHE A 245 -5.03 0.74 -4.24
C PHE A 245 -5.34 0.97 -2.75
N ASN A 246 -4.29 1.28 -1.98
CA ASN A 246 -4.38 1.46 -0.55
C ASN A 246 -5.10 2.76 -0.17
N LEU A 247 -4.96 3.84 -0.94
CA LEU A 247 -5.80 5.03 -0.81
C LEU A 247 -7.28 4.69 -1.04
N GLY A 248 -7.57 3.80 -2.01
CA GLY A 248 -8.91 3.27 -2.25
C GLY A 248 -9.53 2.61 -1.03
N LYS A 249 -8.78 1.75 -0.32
CA LYS A 249 -9.19 1.09 0.93
C LYS A 249 -9.69 2.07 2.00
N PHE A 250 -9.13 3.28 2.02
CA PHE A 250 -9.49 4.34 2.96
C PHE A 250 -10.46 5.38 2.39
N GLY A 251 -10.98 5.17 1.18
CA GLY A 251 -12.01 6.01 0.54
C GLY A 251 -11.47 7.25 -0.17
N VAL A 252 -10.17 7.31 -0.45
CA VAL A 252 -9.52 8.42 -1.17
C VAL A 252 -9.44 8.09 -2.67
N THR A 253 -10.60 8.12 -3.34
CA THR A 253 -10.72 7.72 -4.76
C THR A 253 -11.20 8.82 -5.69
N SER A 254 -11.59 9.97 -5.15
CA SER A 254 -12.19 11.07 -5.91
C SER A 254 -11.27 12.27 -6.01
N ALA A 255 -11.42 13.03 -7.08
CA ALA A 255 -10.76 14.31 -7.23
C ALA A 255 -11.23 15.29 -6.14
N ALA A 256 -10.38 16.25 -5.80
CA ALA A 256 -10.74 17.37 -4.95
C ALA A 256 -11.97 18.11 -5.49
N PRO A 257 -12.89 18.55 -4.62
CA PRO A 257 -13.86 19.60 -4.96
C PRO A 257 -13.17 20.85 -5.52
N ALA A 258 -13.91 21.64 -6.30
CA ALA A 258 -13.38 22.89 -6.84
C ALA A 258 -13.05 23.88 -5.70
N PHE A 259 -11.82 24.35 -5.67
CA PHE A 259 -11.33 25.34 -4.70
C PHE A 259 -10.21 26.17 -5.33
N ASP A 260 -10.33 27.51 -5.24
CA ASP A 260 -9.26 28.42 -5.64
C ASP A 260 -8.52 28.91 -4.38
N PRO A 261 -7.27 28.47 -4.15
CA PRO A 261 -6.51 28.87 -2.97
C PRO A 261 -5.99 30.31 -3.03
N LYS A 262 -5.92 30.93 -4.23
CA LYS A 262 -5.18 32.19 -4.42
C LYS A 262 -5.67 33.35 -3.57
N PRO A 263 -7.00 33.60 -3.40
CA PRO A 263 -7.47 34.70 -2.58
C PRO A 263 -7.07 34.56 -1.11
N LEU A 264 -7.22 33.35 -0.54
CA LEU A 264 -6.82 33.09 0.84
C LEU A 264 -5.30 33.11 1.00
N GLU A 265 -4.56 32.52 0.07
CA GLU A 265 -3.09 32.54 0.11
C GLU A 265 -2.55 33.97 0.06
N THR A 266 -3.12 34.83 -0.81
CA THR A 266 -2.73 36.25 -0.90
C THR A 266 -3.01 37.01 0.39
N ALA A 267 -4.10 36.68 1.08
CA ALA A 267 -4.47 37.36 2.33
C ALA A 267 -3.65 36.88 3.54
N LEU A 268 -3.32 35.59 3.59
CA LEU A 268 -2.80 34.95 4.80
C LEU A 268 -1.28 34.72 4.78
N VAL A 269 -0.67 34.58 3.59
CA VAL A 269 0.75 34.29 3.47
C VAL A 269 1.53 35.59 3.34
N ASP A 270 2.14 36.03 4.45
CA ASP A 270 3.08 37.14 4.43
C ASP A 270 4.34 36.75 3.66
N ARG A 271 4.66 37.45 2.57
CA ARG A 271 5.87 37.21 1.76
C ARG A 271 6.87 38.37 1.85
N SER A 272 6.76 39.21 2.88
CA SER A 272 7.57 40.43 3.09
C SER A 272 9.02 40.12 3.46
N LYS A 273 9.26 39.06 4.24
CA LYS A 273 10.61 38.59 4.61
C LYS A 273 10.95 37.33 3.84
N ARG A 274 12.15 37.29 3.26
CA ARG A 274 12.63 36.22 2.39
C ARG A 274 14.12 36.01 2.54
N THR A 275 14.55 34.79 2.26
CA THR A 275 15.96 34.44 2.12
C THR A 275 16.58 35.12 0.91
N SER A 276 17.91 35.07 0.82
CA SER A 276 18.65 35.45 -0.38
C SER A 276 18.20 34.66 -1.62
N GLY A 277 17.73 33.42 -1.42
CA GLY A 277 17.12 32.55 -2.44
C GLY A 277 15.65 32.88 -2.77
N GLY A 278 15.05 33.87 -2.10
CA GLY A 278 13.70 34.36 -2.38
C GLY A 278 12.57 33.59 -1.67
N SER A 279 12.89 32.58 -0.87
CA SER A 279 11.94 31.78 -0.09
C SER A 279 11.44 32.58 1.12
N PRO A 280 10.12 32.73 1.33
CA PRO A 280 9.56 33.33 2.54
C PRO A 280 10.06 32.66 3.82
N THR A 281 10.34 33.49 4.83
CA THR A 281 10.83 33.06 6.16
C THR A 281 9.80 33.29 7.27
N THR A 282 8.60 33.69 6.89
CA THR A 282 7.49 34.04 7.78
C THR A 282 6.67 32.80 8.17
N PRO A 283 5.97 32.85 9.31
CA PRO A 283 5.04 31.78 9.72
C PRO A 283 3.96 31.52 8.68
N PHE A 284 3.46 30.27 8.62
CA PHE A 284 2.40 29.85 7.70
C PHE A 284 2.71 30.19 6.24
N SER A 285 3.95 29.94 5.81
CA SER A 285 4.39 30.15 4.41
C SER A 285 4.95 28.90 3.73
N GLY A 286 5.03 27.78 4.44
CA GLY A 286 5.48 26.49 3.90
C GLY A 286 4.49 25.83 2.93
N VAL A 287 4.71 24.54 2.64
CA VAL A 287 3.93 23.73 1.70
C VAL A 287 2.46 23.62 2.12
N GLY A 288 2.16 23.64 3.43
CA GLY A 288 0.79 23.68 3.95
C GLY A 288 0.01 24.89 3.48
N ALA A 289 0.61 26.07 3.54
CA ALA A 289 -0.04 27.31 3.13
C ALA A 289 0.02 27.53 1.61
N THR A 290 1.11 27.13 0.95
CA THR A 290 1.42 27.51 -0.45
C THR A 290 1.27 26.39 -1.47
N GLY A 291 1.16 25.13 -1.04
CA GLY A 291 1.18 23.94 -1.90
C GLY A 291 2.47 23.75 -2.70
N VAL A 292 3.47 24.61 -2.50
CA VAL A 292 4.76 24.56 -3.21
C VAL A 292 5.60 23.45 -2.59
N SER A 293 5.85 22.40 -3.36
CA SER A 293 6.68 21.28 -2.92
C SER A 293 8.14 21.71 -2.71
N PRO A 294 8.79 21.27 -1.61
CA PRO A 294 10.23 21.47 -1.41
C PRO A 294 11.10 20.51 -2.21
N VAL A 295 10.50 19.54 -2.91
CA VAL A 295 11.23 18.51 -3.63
C VAL A 295 12.06 19.12 -4.74
N THR A 296 13.36 18.88 -4.67
CA THR A 296 14.33 19.24 -5.71
C THR A 296 14.90 17.96 -6.32
N GLN A 297 15.07 17.96 -7.64
CA GLN A 297 15.68 16.86 -8.38
C GLN A 297 17.14 17.19 -8.73
N GLU A 298 17.95 16.14 -8.87
CA GLU A 298 19.31 16.29 -9.40
C GLU A 298 19.23 16.64 -10.90
N ILE A 299 19.77 17.80 -11.26
CA ILE A 299 19.96 18.22 -12.66
C ILE A 299 21.45 18.50 -12.86
N GLY A 300 22.17 17.50 -13.40
CA GLY A 300 23.62 17.57 -13.58
C GLY A 300 24.34 17.56 -12.22
N THR A 301 25.11 18.61 -11.91
CA THR A 301 25.83 18.74 -10.62
C THR A 301 25.05 19.49 -9.55
N PHE A 302 23.81 19.93 -9.80
CA PHE A 302 23.03 20.76 -8.88
C PHE A 302 21.63 20.19 -8.65
N TYR A 303 21.09 20.35 -7.43
CA TYR A 303 19.69 20.07 -7.14
C TYR A 303 18.85 21.28 -7.52
N ARG A 304 17.94 21.14 -8.49
CA ARG A 304 17.01 22.21 -8.89
C ARG A 304 15.72 21.63 -9.47
N THR A 305 14.60 22.17 -9.06
CA THR A 305 13.30 21.97 -9.70
C THR A 305 12.66 23.35 -9.86
N GLU A 306 12.10 23.63 -11.04
CA GLU A 306 11.43 24.90 -11.28
C GLU A 306 10.27 25.07 -10.29
N GLY A 307 10.17 26.24 -9.65
CA GLY A 307 9.16 26.53 -8.63
C GLY A 307 9.47 25.95 -7.23
N ALA A 308 10.43 25.04 -7.08
CA ALA A 308 10.82 24.52 -5.77
C ALA A 308 11.75 25.51 -5.03
N PRO A 309 11.53 25.74 -3.71
CA PRO A 309 12.40 26.54 -2.85
C PRO A 309 13.87 26.13 -2.94
N GLN A 310 14.77 27.10 -3.06
CA GLN A 310 16.21 26.86 -3.20
C GLN A 310 16.99 27.54 -2.08
N ILE A 311 17.99 26.83 -1.57
CA ILE A 311 19.00 27.39 -0.66
C ILE A 311 20.23 27.75 -1.50
N PRO A 312 20.62 29.03 -1.57
CA PRO A 312 21.85 29.43 -2.26
C PRO A 312 23.08 28.73 -1.68
N ILE A 313 24.12 28.57 -2.52
CA ILE A 313 25.33 27.81 -2.15
C ILE A 313 26.02 28.46 -0.95
N GLU A 314 26.01 29.79 -0.87
CA GLU A 314 26.55 30.56 0.23
C GLU A 314 25.83 30.23 1.55
N ASP A 315 24.49 30.20 1.51
CA ASP A 315 23.67 29.86 2.67
C ASP A 315 23.86 28.39 3.08
N LYS A 316 24.02 27.46 2.14
CA LYS A 316 24.36 26.06 2.44
C LYS A 316 25.68 25.94 3.20
N ALA A 317 26.70 26.68 2.79
CA ALA A 317 28.00 26.70 3.47
C ALA A 317 27.89 27.31 4.88
N LEU A 318 27.12 28.39 5.03
CA LEU A 318 26.86 29.04 6.33
C LEU A 318 26.06 28.14 7.28
N LEU A 319 25.07 27.40 6.78
CA LEU A 319 24.31 26.41 7.54
C LEU A 319 25.22 25.26 8.01
N ALA A 320 26.05 24.71 7.12
CA ALA A 320 27.02 23.68 7.48
C ALA A 320 28.03 24.16 8.53
N GLY A 321 28.39 25.44 8.50
CA GLY A 321 29.25 26.09 9.49
C GLY A 321 28.54 26.55 10.77
N GLY A 322 27.22 26.36 10.90
CA GLY A 322 26.45 26.76 12.09
C GLY A 322 26.33 28.28 12.28
N HIS A 323 26.37 29.06 11.21
CA HIS A 323 26.25 30.52 11.28
C HIS A 323 24.88 30.93 11.84
N LYS A 324 24.87 31.50 13.06
CA LYS A 324 23.66 31.73 13.86
C LYS A 324 22.52 32.44 13.12
N LYS A 325 22.84 33.49 12.36
CA LYS A 325 21.82 34.27 11.64
C LYS A 325 21.17 33.45 10.53
N THR A 326 21.98 32.71 9.77
CA THR A 326 21.49 31.85 8.69
C THR A 326 20.72 30.68 9.26
N VAL A 327 21.21 30.03 10.32
CA VAL A 327 20.45 28.97 11.01
C VAL A 327 19.07 29.47 11.45
N ALA A 328 18.99 30.65 12.08
CA ALA A 328 17.73 31.23 12.50
C ALA A 328 16.78 31.58 11.33
N GLU A 329 17.33 31.89 10.14
CA GLU A 329 16.55 32.24 8.95
C GLU A 329 15.87 31.02 8.28
N TYR A 330 16.41 29.81 8.50
CA TYR A 330 15.93 28.55 7.94
C TYR A 330 15.28 27.62 9.01
N SER A 331 15.10 28.10 10.24
CA SER A 331 14.45 27.35 11.33
C SER A 331 13.02 27.86 11.58
N ASN A 332 12.29 27.17 12.47
CA ASN A 332 10.97 27.55 12.96
C ASN A 332 10.81 29.08 13.09
N PRO A 333 9.82 29.67 12.40
CA PRO A 333 9.64 31.12 12.37
C PRO A 333 8.97 31.67 13.63
N LEU A 334 8.35 30.84 14.48
CA LEU A 334 7.72 31.28 15.72
C LEU A 334 8.67 31.13 16.92
N GLY A 335 8.67 32.17 17.76
CA GLY A 335 9.22 32.10 19.11
C GLY A 335 8.12 32.00 20.16
N ASP A 336 7.25 33.02 20.23
CA ASP A 336 6.10 33.04 21.13
C ASP A 336 4.81 32.65 20.38
N LEU A 337 4.37 31.42 20.61
CA LEU A 337 3.18 30.83 19.99
C LEU A 337 1.90 31.59 20.37
N ASN A 338 1.80 32.06 21.61
CA ASN A 338 0.62 32.79 22.09
C ASN A 338 0.54 34.18 21.45
N ALA A 339 1.68 34.86 21.34
CA ALA A 339 1.75 36.15 20.66
C ALA A 339 1.36 36.05 19.18
N TYR A 340 1.76 34.96 18.50
CA TYR A 340 1.33 34.70 17.12
C TYR A 340 -0.18 34.54 17.01
N LEU A 341 -0.79 33.68 17.85
CA LEU A 341 -2.25 33.48 17.82
C LEU A 341 -3.01 34.76 18.18
N ALA A 342 -2.52 35.54 19.15
CA ALA A 342 -3.12 36.83 19.53
C ALA A 342 -3.01 37.89 18.42
N GLY A 343 -2.04 37.73 17.51
CA GLY A 343 -1.88 38.58 16.33
C GLY A 343 -2.85 38.26 15.19
N LEU A 344 -3.58 37.16 15.26
CA LEU A 344 -4.56 36.73 14.24
C LEU A 344 -5.98 36.90 14.74
N THR A 345 -6.87 37.35 13.87
CA THR A 345 -8.31 37.31 14.11
C THR A 345 -8.82 35.87 14.08
N PRO A 346 -9.95 35.54 14.75
CA PRO A 346 -10.59 34.24 14.63
C PRO A 346 -10.93 33.87 13.17
N ALA A 347 -11.25 34.86 12.34
CA ALA A 347 -11.51 34.66 10.92
C ALA A 347 -10.25 34.22 10.17
N GLU A 348 -9.11 34.87 10.39
CA GLU A 348 -7.83 34.48 9.78
C GLU A 348 -7.41 33.08 10.24
N ARG A 349 -7.53 32.78 11.54
CA ARG A 349 -7.23 31.45 12.10
C ARG A 349 -8.05 30.34 11.42
N LYS A 350 -9.36 30.56 11.26
CA LYS A 350 -10.25 29.67 10.49
C LYS A 350 -9.83 29.57 9.02
N GLN A 351 -9.53 30.69 8.38
CA GLN A 351 -9.16 30.71 6.96
C GLN A 351 -7.82 30.01 6.69
N GLN A 352 -6.87 30.03 7.64
CA GLN A 352 -5.67 29.20 7.57
C GLN A 352 -6.01 27.71 7.54
N ALA A 353 -6.94 27.26 8.39
CA ALA A 353 -7.43 25.88 8.38
C ALA A 353 -8.12 25.54 7.03
N GLU A 354 -8.97 26.43 6.51
CA GLU A 354 -9.62 26.23 5.21
C GLU A 354 -8.61 26.14 4.05
N LEU A 355 -7.62 27.03 4.03
CA LEU A 355 -6.57 27.03 3.01
C LEU A 355 -5.74 25.75 3.07
N LEU A 356 -5.34 25.31 4.26
CA LEU A 356 -4.61 24.06 4.45
C LEU A 356 -5.43 22.87 3.93
N LEU A 357 -6.69 22.75 4.34
CA LEU A 357 -7.50 21.53 4.18
C LEU A 357 -8.11 21.37 2.79
N LYS A 358 -8.57 22.46 2.18
CA LYS A 358 -9.25 22.42 0.86
C LYS A 358 -8.29 22.43 -0.32
N ARG A 359 -6.99 22.64 -0.07
CA ARG A 359 -5.97 22.57 -1.12
C ARG A 359 -5.77 21.13 -1.57
N LYS A 360 -5.59 20.95 -2.88
CA LYS A 360 -5.10 19.70 -3.46
C LYS A 360 -3.77 19.32 -2.81
N ILE A 361 -3.55 18.02 -2.65
CA ILE A 361 -2.28 17.52 -2.15
C ILE A 361 -1.11 17.93 -3.07
N SER A 362 0.04 18.19 -2.45
CA SER A 362 1.35 18.23 -3.10
C SER A 362 1.94 16.83 -3.06
N SER A 363 1.90 16.12 -4.19
CA SER A 363 2.33 14.71 -4.28
C SER A 363 3.66 14.58 -5.03
N VAL A 364 4.48 13.61 -4.62
CA VAL A 364 5.66 13.18 -5.39
C VAL A 364 5.32 12.14 -6.47
N GLU A 365 4.07 11.66 -6.46
CA GLU A 365 3.48 10.75 -7.44
C GLU A 365 2.23 11.38 -8.09
N PRO A 366 2.27 12.64 -8.57
CA PRO A 366 1.07 13.34 -9.06
C PRO A 366 0.47 12.68 -10.30
N GLU A 367 1.31 12.02 -11.10
CA GLU A 367 0.89 11.26 -12.27
C GLU A 367 0.02 10.06 -11.89
N SER A 368 0.20 9.48 -10.70
CA SER A 368 -0.64 8.39 -10.19
C SER A 368 -2.10 8.79 -9.99
N TYR A 369 -2.43 10.08 -10.07
CA TYR A 369 -3.79 10.60 -9.95
C TYR A 369 -4.43 11.00 -11.28
N ALA A 370 -3.72 10.96 -12.41
CA ALA A 370 -4.24 11.42 -13.71
C ALA A 370 -4.80 12.86 -13.69
N GLY A 371 -4.21 13.76 -12.89
CA GLY A 371 -4.73 15.12 -12.68
C GLY A 371 -5.94 15.22 -11.72
N LYS A 372 -6.46 14.09 -11.22
CA LYS A 372 -7.57 14.00 -10.25
C LYS A 372 -7.06 13.93 -8.80
N LEU A 373 -6.11 14.78 -8.46
CA LEU A 373 -5.56 14.87 -7.10
C LEU A 373 -6.68 15.14 -6.07
N PRO A 374 -6.73 14.41 -4.94
CA PRO A 374 -7.62 14.72 -3.83
C PRO A 374 -7.18 16.01 -3.11
N ASP A 375 -8.07 16.58 -2.32
CA ASP A 375 -7.69 17.58 -1.33
C ASP A 375 -7.13 16.93 -0.06
N ARG A 376 -6.44 17.72 0.76
CA ARG A 376 -5.88 17.22 2.02
C ARG A 376 -6.96 16.74 2.98
N ALA A 377 -8.15 17.34 2.97
CA ALA A 377 -9.26 16.88 3.82
C ALA A 377 -9.69 15.44 3.48
N GLN A 378 -9.77 15.06 2.22
CA GLN A 378 -10.06 13.69 1.79
C GLN A 378 -8.99 12.72 2.31
N VAL A 379 -7.71 13.06 2.17
CA VAL A 379 -6.59 12.24 2.66
C VAL A 379 -6.59 12.13 4.19
N ILE A 380 -6.82 13.24 4.89
CA ILE A 380 -6.91 13.28 6.36
C ILE A 380 -8.05 12.39 6.87
N ARG A 381 -9.21 12.36 6.19
CA ARG A 381 -10.30 11.42 6.54
C ARG A 381 -9.83 9.97 6.38
N GLY A 382 -9.13 9.65 5.29
CA GLY A 382 -8.57 8.33 5.03
C GLY A 382 -7.59 7.88 6.11
N ALA A 383 -6.60 8.73 6.43
CA ALA A 383 -5.60 8.46 7.46
C ALA A 383 -6.22 8.37 8.87
N ALA A 384 -7.16 9.24 9.19
CA ALA A 384 -7.88 9.21 10.47
C ALA A 384 -8.68 7.90 10.63
N LYS A 385 -9.33 7.43 9.56
CA LYS A 385 -10.00 6.12 9.51
C LYS A 385 -9.02 4.97 9.71
N ALA A 386 -7.86 5.01 9.07
CA ALA A 386 -6.81 3.98 9.20
C ALA A 386 -6.31 3.84 10.65
N HIS A 387 -6.26 4.95 11.40
CA HIS A 387 -5.60 5.00 12.71
C HIS A 387 -6.51 5.29 13.89
N ARG A 388 -7.84 5.15 13.75
CA ARG A 388 -8.81 5.36 14.84
C ARG A 388 -8.72 6.77 15.44
N LEU A 389 -8.52 7.77 14.59
CA LEU A 389 -8.46 9.18 14.96
C LEU A 389 -9.66 9.94 14.41
N HIS A 390 -9.96 11.08 15.02
CA HIS A 390 -10.88 12.08 14.51
C HIS A 390 -10.13 12.94 13.49
N PRO A 391 -10.66 13.16 12.28
CA PRO A 391 -9.94 13.87 11.23
C PRO A 391 -9.64 15.34 11.60
N ALA A 392 -10.55 16.02 12.31
CA ALA A 392 -10.28 17.38 12.78
C ALA A 392 -9.14 17.44 13.81
N MET A 393 -8.96 16.39 14.62
CA MET A 393 -7.84 16.35 15.58
C MET A 393 -6.53 16.15 14.83
N LEU A 394 -6.46 15.21 13.89
CA LEU A 394 -5.27 15.03 13.02
C LEU A 394 -4.92 16.32 12.29
N ALA A 395 -5.91 16.98 11.68
CA ALA A 395 -5.73 18.27 11.02
C ALA A 395 -5.20 19.37 11.95
N ALA A 396 -5.53 19.36 13.24
CA ALA A 396 -5.04 20.33 14.21
C ALA A 396 -3.52 20.24 14.41
N PHE A 397 -2.98 19.00 14.46
CA PHE A 397 -1.54 18.77 14.55
C PHE A 397 -0.84 19.30 13.30
N LEU A 398 -1.35 18.95 12.12
CA LEU A 398 -0.82 19.44 10.85
C LEU A 398 -0.89 20.97 10.75
N LEU A 399 -1.99 21.59 11.17
CA LEU A 399 -2.14 23.05 11.14
C LEU A 399 -1.18 23.75 12.09
N ALA A 400 -0.97 23.21 13.29
CA ALA A 400 -0.01 23.75 14.24
C ALA A 400 1.42 23.70 13.68
N GLU A 401 1.85 22.54 13.17
CA GLU A 401 3.15 22.41 12.50
C GLU A 401 3.28 23.41 11.33
N GLN A 402 2.25 23.53 10.49
CA GLN A 402 2.29 24.44 9.33
C GLN A 402 2.21 25.93 9.70
N ARG A 403 1.67 26.28 10.87
CA ARG A 403 1.75 27.67 11.38
C ARG A 403 3.18 28.01 11.79
N ASP A 404 3.89 27.07 12.40
CA ASP A 404 5.30 27.18 12.76
C ASP A 404 6.25 26.68 11.65
N GLN A 405 5.84 26.82 10.38
CA GLN A 405 6.66 26.44 9.23
C GLN A 405 6.78 27.59 8.23
N SER A 406 7.98 27.73 7.66
CA SER A 406 8.26 28.64 6.55
C SER A 406 8.70 27.90 5.28
N GLN A 407 8.60 28.56 4.12
CA GLN A 407 9.10 27.99 2.88
C GLN A 407 10.63 27.82 2.88
N ALA A 408 11.36 28.71 3.57
CA ALA A 408 12.80 28.58 3.77
C ALA A 408 13.12 27.32 4.57
N GLU A 409 12.37 27.05 5.63
CA GLU A 409 12.51 25.87 6.44
C GLU A 409 12.23 24.57 5.67
N ASP A 410 11.13 24.51 4.91
CA ASP A 410 10.84 23.38 4.02
C ASP A 410 12.03 23.06 3.07
N ALA A 411 12.68 24.12 2.55
CA ALA A 411 13.87 23.97 1.72
C ALA A 411 15.04 23.35 2.51
N LYS A 412 15.32 23.87 3.71
CA LYS A 412 16.39 23.37 4.60
C LYS A 412 16.13 21.93 5.01
N ASP A 413 14.91 21.58 5.39
CA ASP A 413 14.58 20.24 5.83
C ASP A 413 14.75 19.21 4.71
N PHE A 414 14.18 19.48 3.53
CA PHE A 414 14.27 18.56 2.41
C PHE A 414 15.70 18.48 1.84
N GLN A 415 16.34 19.61 1.56
CA GLN A 415 17.69 19.63 0.99
C GLN A 415 18.74 19.14 1.99
N GLY A 416 18.52 19.34 3.29
CA GLY A 416 19.36 18.78 4.36
C GLY A 416 19.29 17.25 4.38
N ALA A 417 18.08 16.68 4.34
CA ALA A 417 17.88 15.22 4.33
C ALA A 417 18.36 14.54 3.05
N THR A 418 18.27 15.20 1.90
CA THR A 418 18.68 14.64 0.61
C THR A 418 20.13 14.96 0.24
N SER A 419 20.83 15.76 1.04
CA SER A 419 22.25 16.04 0.86
C SER A 419 23.13 14.81 1.11
N VAL A 420 24.41 14.92 0.73
CA VAL A 420 25.44 13.92 1.08
C VAL A 420 25.56 13.65 2.58
N MET A 421 25.19 14.62 3.42
CA MET A 421 25.21 14.50 4.89
C MET A 421 24.00 13.75 5.45
N ARG A 422 22.92 13.60 4.65
CA ARG A 422 21.68 12.90 5.04
C ARG A 422 21.16 13.34 6.40
N GLY A 423 20.89 14.64 6.52
CA GLY A 423 20.35 15.22 7.74
C GLY A 423 19.08 14.49 8.20
N ASN A 424 18.95 14.26 9.51
CA ASN A 424 17.77 13.66 10.10
C ASN A 424 16.76 14.77 10.47
N THR A 425 16.18 15.39 9.45
CA THR A 425 15.24 16.52 9.57
C THR A 425 13.80 16.04 9.69
N SER A 426 12.92 16.93 10.16
CA SER A 426 11.47 16.82 10.10
C SER A 426 10.98 17.36 8.76
N ILE A 427 10.09 16.64 8.06
CA ILE A 427 9.69 17.00 6.69
C ILE A 427 8.17 17.02 6.57
N GLY A 428 7.65 17.94 5.75
CA GLY A 428 6.28 17.95 5.25
C GLY A 428 5.24 18.47 6.23
N LEU A 429 3.96 18.16 5.95
CA LEU A 429 2.80 18.73 6.65
C LEU A 429 2.83 18.54 8.16
N GLY A 430 3.19 17.34 8.61
CA GLY A 430 3.26 16.96 10.01
C GLY A 430 4.68 17.00 10.59
N GLN A 431 5.68 17.52 9.88
CA GLN A 431 7.05 17.60 10.41
C GLN A 431 7.58 16.24 10.90
N VAL A 432 7.35 15.18 10.13
CA VAL A 432 7.76 13.82 10.51
C VAL A 432 9.26 13.67 10.30
N VAL A 433 9.97 13.19 11.34
CA VAL A 433 11.42 12.97 11.28
C VAL A 433 11.76 11.73 10.45
N VAL A 434 12.74 11.83 9.54
CA VAL A 434 13.13 10.73 8.62
C VAL A 434 13.40 9.42 9.37
N SER A 435 14.26 9.44 10.40
CA SER A 435 14.56 8.22 11.17
C SER A 435 13.37 7.67 11.95
N THR A 436 12.42 8.52 12.35
CA THR A 436 11.18 8.07 13.00
C THR A 436 10.29 7.37 11.99
N ALA A 437 10.14 7.90 10.77
CA ALA A 437 9.41 7.23 9.70
C ALA A 437 9.96 5.83 9.41
N GLN A 438 11.29 5.68 9.39
CA GLN A 438 11.92 4.39 9.14
C GLN A 438 11.76 3.41 10.30
N ARG A 439 12.01 3.87 11.53
CA ARG A 439 12.00 3.03 12.74
C ARG A 439 10.61 2.55 13.11
N GLU A 440 9.61 3.41 12.99
CA GLU A 440 8.22 3.13 13.35
C GLU A 440 7.38 2.61 12.16
N ASP A 441 8.04 2.38 11.02
CA ASP A 441 7.43 1.84 9.81
C ASP A 441 6.22 2.65 9.31
N LEU A 442 6.39 3.97 9.15
CA LEU A 442 5.26 4.89 8.98
C LEU A 442 4.59 4.88 7.59
N PHE A 443 4.98 3.99 6.68
CA PHE A 443 4.42 3.91 5.32
C PHE A 443 3.68 2.60 5.02
N ASP A 444 3.49 1.73 6.01
CA ASP A 444 2.88 0.41 5.81
C ASP A 444 1.41 0.44 5.40
N ASP A 445 0.68 1.52 5.69
CA ASP A 445 -0.69 1.69 5.23
C ASP A 445 -0.78 1.88 3.72
N LEU A 446 0.28 2.39 3.08
CA LEU A 446 0.29 2.79 1.67
C LEU A 446 1.20 1.93 0.79
N LEU A 447 2.21 1.29 1.37
CA LEU A 447 3.18 0.44 0.66
C LEU A 447 3.31 -0.93 1.33
N SER A 448 3.29 -1.99 0.51
CA SER A 448 3.49 -3.37 0.97
C SER A 448 4.85 -3.56 1.65
N ALA A 449 4.95 -4.58 2.49
CA ALA A 449 6.18 -4.93 3.19
C ALA A 449 7.35 -5.20 2.22
N GLU A 450 7.08 -5.83 1.08
CA GLU A 450 8.09 -6.11 0.06
C GLU A 450 8.57 -4.85 -0.64
N THR A 451 7.67 -3.91 -0.95
CA THR A 451 8.05 -2.61 -1.54
C THR A 451 8.88 -1.80 -0.54
N ARG A 452 8.45 -1.71 0.72
CA ARG A 452 9.24 -1.03 1.77
C ARG A 452 10.60 -1.67 1.98
N LYS A 453 10.70 -3.00 1.92
CA LYS A 453 11.97 -3.73 1.97
C LYS A 453 12.86 -3.44 0.76
N LEU A 454 12.30 -3.44 -0.44
CA LEU A 454 13.01 -3.16 -1.69
C LEU A 454 13.67 -1.79 -1.68
N TYR A 455 12.96 -0.78 -1.17
CA TYR A 455 13.45 0.60 -1.07
C TYR A 455 14.17 0.91 0.25
N GLU A 456 14.46 -0.10 1.08
CA GLU A 456 15.09 0.04 2.40
C GLU A 456 14.41 1.06 3.33
N LEU A 457 13.08 1.22 3.24
CA LEU A 457 12.33 2.27 3.96
C LEU A 457 12.26 2.06 5.48
N ASN A 458 12.68 0.90 5.98
CA ASN A 458 12.73 0.60 7.41
C ASN A 458 14.15 0.45 7.97
N LYS A 459 15.16 0.93 7.23
CA LYS A 459 16.57 0.80 7.60
C LYS A 459 17.20 2.17 7.87
N VAL A 460 17.36 2.51 9.15
CA VAL A 460 17.89 3.80 9.60
C VAL A 460 19.31 4.11 9.07
N ALA A 461 20.14 3.08 8.85
CA ALA A 461 21.50 3.24 8.32
C ALA A 461 21.60 3.11 6.78
N GLY A 462 20.48 2.93 6.08
CA GLY A 462 20.44 2.73 4.63
C GLY A 462 20.57 4.04 3.87
N ALA A 463 21.67 4.21 3.14
CA ALA A 463 21.94 5.39 2.32
C ALA A 463 20.83 5.70 1.31
N GLY A 464 20.34 4.68 0.60
CA GLY A 464 19.27 4.81 -0.40
C GLY A 464 17.91 5.01 0.25
N GLY A 465 17.58 4.21 1.27
CA GLY A 465 16.32 4.30 2.00
C GLY A 465 16.09 5.66 2.67
N HIS A 466 17.14 6.33 3.16
CA HIS A 466 17.01 7.67 3.77
C HIS A 466 16.48 8.72 2.80
N VAL A 467 17.07 8.81 1.60
CA VAL A 467 16.67 9.79 0.59
C VAL A 467 15.27 9.50 0.07
N THR A 468 14.94 8.22 -0.17
CA THR A 468 13.60 7.82 -0.58
C THR A 468 12.57 8.15 0.51
N THR A 469 12.88 7.89 1.78
CA THR A 469 12.01 8.26 2.92
C THR A 469 11.77 9.76 2.95
N ALA A 470 12.82 10.58 2.83
CA ALA A 470 12.70 12.03 2.80
C ALA A 470 11.82 12.53 1.63
N ARG A 471 11.94 11.91 0.45
CA ARG A 471 11.08 12.19 -0.71
C ARG A 471 9.63 11.81 -0.46
N LEU A 472 9.35 10.65 0.13
CA LEU A 472 7.99 10.25 0.48
C LEU A 472 7.39 11.19 1.54
N LEU A 473 8.16 11.59 2.56
CA LEU A 473 7.69 12.55 3.58
C LEU A 473 7.39 13.94 3.00
N ALA A 474 7.97 14.31 1.85
CA ALA A 474 7.62 15.55 1.15
C ALA A 474 6.35 15.45 0.29
N SER A 475 5.75 14.26 0.21
CA SER A 475 4.43 14.01 -0.40
C SER A 475 3.36 14.10 0.68
N ASP A 476 2.35 14.94 0.48
CA ASP A 476 1.32 15.20 1.47
C ASP A 476 0.59 13.92 1.92
N GLU A 477 0.26 13.01 1.01
CA GLU A 477 -0.46 11.78 1.34
C GLU A 477 0.34 10.81 2.21
N PHE A 478 1.62 10.61 1.91
CA PHE A 478 2.51 9.82 2.74
C PHE A 478 2.76 10.49 4.08
N ASN A 479 2.92 11.81 4.08
CA ASN A 479 3.16 12.57 5.31
C ASN A 479 1.94 12.57 6.25
N ILE A 480 0.74 12.75 5.71
CA ILE A 480 -0.52 12.72 6.48
C ILE A 480 -0.74 11.34 7.12
N PHE A 481 -0.56 10.25 6.36
CA PHE A 481 -0.66 8.89 6.90
C PHE A 481 0.44 8.63 7.95
N ALA A 482 1.68 9.03 7.68
CA ALA A 482 2.77 8.88 8.63
C ALA A 482 2.51 9.63 9.96
N ALA A 483 2.05 10.88 9.89
CA ALA A 483 1.69 11.66 11.07
C ALA A 483 0.52 11.01 11.84
N ALA A 484 -0.53 10.57 11.14
CA ALA A 484 -1.67 9.88 11.75
C ALA A 484 -1.25 8.58 12.47
N LYS A 485 -0.43 7.76 11.81
CA LYS A 485 0.11 6.54 12.40
C LYS A 485 0.98 6.85 13.61
N TYR A 486 1.86 7.85 13.53
CA TYR A 486 2.71 8.21 14.66
C TYR A 486 1.91 8.74 15.85
N ILE A 487 0.92 9.60 15.63
CA ILE A 487 -0.04 10.05 16.67
C ILE A 487 -0.69 8.84 17.36
N ARG A 488 -1.12 7.85 16.58
CA ARG A 488 -1.71 6.62 17.10
C ARG A 488 -0.71 5.78 17.90
N LEU A 489 0.52 5.62 17.43
CA LEU A 489 1.58 4.92 18.16
C LEU A 489 1.89 5.59 19.51
N VAL A 490 2.01 6.92 19.53
CA VAL A 490 2.21 7.69 20.76
C VAL A 490 1.04 7.49 21.71
N ALA A 491 -0.20 7.57 21.24
CA ALA A 491 -1.38 7.35 22.07
C ALA A 491 -1.46 5.90 22.59
N ASP A 492 -1.12 4.89 21.78
CA ASP A 492 -1.11 3.48 22.20
C ASP A 492 -0.01 3.23 23.23
N LYS A 493 1.15 3.88 23.12
CA LYS A 493 2.18 3.88 24.16
C LYS A 493 1.64 4.47 25.46
N GLY A 494 0.99 5.63 25.40
CA GLY A 494 0.41 6.32 26.57
C GLY A 494 -0.60 5.45 27.32
N LYS A 495 -1.46 4.72 26.61
CA LYS A 495 -2.44 3.78 27.20
C LYS A 495 -1.82 2.78 28.17
N THR A 496 -0.57 2.38 27.96
CA THR A 496 0.11 1.37 28.77
C THR A 496 0.76 1.91 30.05
N LEU A 497 0.79 3.24 30.21
CA LEU A 497 1.50 3.90 31.30
C LEU A 497 0.59 4.14 32.51
N ALA A 498 1.20 4.15 33.69
CA ALA A 498 0.50 4.46 34.93
C ALA A 498 0.63 5.95 35.25
N PRO A 499 -0.43 6.65 35.70
CA PRO A 499 -0.35 8.09 36.03
C PRO A 499 0.79 8.43 37.00
N GLY A 500 1.09 7.54 37.95
CA GLY A 500 2.15 7.73 38.93
C GLY A 500 3.58 7.76 38.36
N THR A 501 3.80 7.29 37.12
CA THR A 501 5.12 7.35 36.47
C THR A 501 5.34 8.65 35.69
N LEU A 502 4.30 9.49 35.56
CA LEU A 502 4.32 10.74 34.79
C LEU A 502 3.75 11.92 35.59
N PRO A 503 4.36 12.27 36.74
CA PRO A 503 3.81 13.28 37.64
C PRO A 503 3.75 14.68 37.03
N ARG A 504 4.68 15.06 36.14
CA ARG A 504 4.64 16.38 35.48
C ARG A 504 3.57 16.42 34.39
N THR A 505 3.41 15.34 33.62
CA THR A 505 2.31 15.21 32.65
C THR A 505 0.95 15.31 33.34
N VAL A 506 0.73 14.57 34.43
CA VAL A 506 -0.54 14.62 35.18
C VAL A 506 -0.77 15.99 35.82
N ALA A 507 0.28 16.66 36.30
CA ALA A 507 0.16 18.01 36.84
C ALA A 507 -0.20 19.04 35.76
N ALA A 508 0.33 18.90 34.55
CA ALA A 508 0.03 19.79 33.42
C ALA A 508 -1.36 19.54 32.80
N PHE A 509 -1.81 18.29 32.81
CA PHE A 509 -3.06 17.84 32.18
C PHE A 509 -3.89 17.01 33.18
N PRO A 510 -4.51 17.66 34.18
CA PRO A 510 -5.18 16.95 35.28
C PRO A 510 -6.40 16.12 34.83
N GLY A 511 -6.98 16.43 33.67
CA GLY A 511 -8.08 15.69 33.06
C GLY A 511 -7.65 14.53 32.16
N ILE A 512 -6.35 14.23 32.05
CA ILE A 512 -5.86 13.15 31.19
C ILE A 512 -6.40 11.79 31.65
N ASN A 513 -6.91 11.02 30.70
CA ASN A 513 -7.34 9.64 30.86
C ASN A 513 -6.54 8.72 29.93
N PHE A 514 -5.46 8.12 30.44
CA PHE A 514 -4.61 7.21 29.66
C PHE A 514 -5.40 6.05 29.01
N GLY A 515 -6.41 5.52 29.70
CA GLY A 515 -7.26 4.44 29.17
C GLY A 515 -8.07 4.84 27.94
N ALA A 516 -8.45 6.13 27.82
CA ALA A 516 -9.20 6.64 26.68
C ALA A 516 -8.44 6.50 25.36
N TYR A 517 -7.10 6.56 25.39
CA TYR A 517 -6.28 6.37 24.19
C TYR A 517 -6.55 5.01 23.51
N ALA A 518 -7.07 3.99 24.20
CA ALA A 518 -7.45 2.73 23.58
C ALA A 518 -8.54 2.86 22.50
N GLY A 519 -9.41 3.86 22.61
CA GLY A 519 -10.58 4.04 21.74
C GLY A 519 -10.33 4.92 20.52
N LEU A 520 -11.43 5.34 19.89
CA LEU A 520 -11.47 6.39 18.87
C LEU A 520 -11.26 7.75 19.55
N SER A 521 -10.50 8.64 18.91
CA SER A 521 -10.17 9.93 19.53
C SER A 521 -11.36 10.88 19.70
N ASP A 522 -12.50 10.60 19.08
CA ASP A 522 -13.79 11.29 19.28
C ASP A 522 -14.24 11.29 20.75
N THR A 523 -13.75 10.33 21.54
CA THR A 523 -14.14 10.15 22.95
C THR A 523 -13.06 10.62 23.93
N TRP A 524 -11.97 11.18 23.43
CA TRP A 524 -10.85 11.59 24.28
C TRP A 524 -11.17 12.90 24.99
N PRO A 525 -10.83 13.02 26.29
CA PRO A 525 -10.83 14.31 26.97
C PRO A 525 -9.94 15.33 26.26
N ASP A 526 -10.26 16.63 26.40
CA ASP A 526 -9.44 17.72 25.86
C ASP A 526 -7.97 17.61 26.28
N ASP A 527 -7.75 17.23 27.54
CA ASP A 527 -6.42 17.04 28.12
C ASP A 527 -5.66 15.84 27.51
N ASN A 528 -6.36 14.84 26.96
CA ASN A 528 -5.70 13.80 26.16
C ASN A 528 -5.18 14.33 24.83
N ILE A 529 -5.91 15.23 24.18
CA ILE A 529 -5.46 15.86 22.92
C ILE A 529 -4.26 16.76 23.21
N ARG A 530 -4.33 17.58 24.26
CA ARG A 530 -3.24 18.47 24.70
C ARG A 530 -1.99 17.71 25.13
N ALA A 531 -2.14 16.68 25.96
CA ALA A 531 -1.02 15.85 26.35
C ALA A 531 -0.37 15.19 25.13
N LEU A 532 -1.17 14.62 24.23
CA LEU A 532 -0.62 13.97 23.04
C LEU A 532 0.10 14.96 22.10
N ALA A 533 -0.38 16.21 22.03
CA ALA A 533 0.32 17.28 21.31
C ALA A 533 1.71 17.56 21.92
N SER A 534 1.80 17.65 23.26
CA SER A 534 3.09 17.74 23.95
C SER A 534 4.02 16.58 23.58
N GLU A 535 3.51 15.36 23.59
CA GLU A 535 4.29 14.14 23.31
C GLU A 535 4.64 13.92 21.83
N TYR A 536 3.97 14.64 20.91
CA TYR A 536 4.23 14.55 19.47
C TYR A 536 5.48 15.34 19.07
N THR A 537 5.65 16.54 19.62
CA THR A 537 6.79 17.43 19.33
C THR A 537 8.06 17.08 20.14
N SER A 538 7.94 16.19 21.13
CA SER A 538 9.01 15.81 22.05
C SER A 538 9.27 14.30 22.07
N THR A 539 10.13 13.85 22.99
CA THR A 539 10.28 12.41 23.23
C THR A 539 9.03 11.90 23.95
N ALA A 540 8.23 11.11 23.23
CA ALA A 540 6.95 10.64 23.74
C ALA A 540 7.02 9.95 25.12
N TRP A 541 6.29 10.52 26.08
CA TRP A 541 6.07 10.05 27.44
C TRP A 541 7.33 9.95 28.29
N ASP A 542 8.25 10.90 28.16
CA ASP A 542 9.43 11.06 29.03
C ASP A 542 9.18 11.98 30.24
N ASP A 543 7.91 12.36 30.46
CA ASP A 543 7.43 13.32 31.47
C ASP A 543 7.93 14.76 31.25
N SER A 544 8.57 15.06 30.12
CA SER A 544 8.96 16.41 29.72
C SER A 544 7.86 17.09 28.91
N VAL A 545 7.08 17.93 29.57
CA VAL A 545 5.86 18.51 29.01
C VAL A 545 6.12 19.82 28.25
N SER A 546 5.60 19.91 27.02
CA SER A 546 5.51 21.15 26.23
C SER A 546 4.10 21.73 26.30
N THR A 547 3.78 22.47 27.37
CA THR A 547 2.44 23.07 27.54
C THR A 547 2.14 24.15 26.51
N GLY A 548 3.17 24.86 26.02
CA GLY A 548 3.03 25.85 24.95
C GLY A 548 2.53 25.20 23.66
N TRP A 549 3.19 24.11 23.22
CA TRP A 549 2.78 23.38 22.03
C TRP A 549 1.42 22.70 22.20
N ALA A 550 1.18 22.11 23.38
CA ALA A 550 -0.11 21.50 23.71
C ALA A 550 -1.30 22.47 23.53
N ASN A 551 -1.16 23.70 24.04
CA ASN A 551 -2.19 24.73 23.87
C ASN A 551 -2.27 25.24 22.43
N PHE A 552 -1.14 25.35 21.74
CA PHE A 552 -1.11 25.79 20.34
C PHE A 552 -1.86 24.82 19.40
N VAL A 553 -1.67 23.50 19.59
CA VAL A 553 -2.43 22.46 18.88
C VAL A 553 -3.90 22.46 19.29
N TRP A 554 -4.20 22.67 20.58
CA TRP A 554 -5.58 22.77 21.05
C TRP A 554 -6.34 23.93 20.38
N GLU A 555 -5.70 25.09 20.29
CA GLU A 555 -6.25 26.25 19.58
C GLU A 555 -6.43 25.99 18.08
N ALA A 556 -5.49 25.28 17.45
CA ALA A 556 -5.64 24.81 16.07
C ALA A 556 -6.83 23.85 15.91
N TYR A 557 -7.10 22.99 16.90
CA TYR A 557 -8.25 22.08 16.88
C TYR A 557 -9.57 22.85 16.89
N GLN A 558 -9.69 23.89 17.71
CA GLN A 558 -10.86 24.78 17.71
C GLN A 558 -11.04 25.49 16.35
N ASP A 559 -9.95 25.92 15.73
CA ASP A 559 -10.00 26.57 14.41
C ASP A 559 -10.44 25.63 13.30
N VAL A 560 -9.97 24.37 13.32
CA VAL A 560 -10.37 23.34 12.36
C VAL A 560 -11.86 23.00 12.53
N LEU A 561 -12.36 22.90 13.77
CA LEU A 561 -13.79 22.71 14.01
C LEU A 561 -14.61 23.90 13.49
N ALA A 562 -14.14 25.14 13.68
CA ALA A 562 -14.78 26.35 13.16
C ALA A 562 -14.76 26.45 11.63
N ALA A 563 -13.80 25.80 10.96
CA ALA A 563 -13.73 25.70 9.51
C ALA A 563 -14.83 24.79 8.92
N ALA A 564 -15.44 23.91 9.72
CA ALA A 564 -16.54 23.02 9.34
C ALA A 564 -16.23 22.21 8.06
N VAL A 565 -15.00 21.71 7.93
CA VAL A 565 -14.55 20.89 6.79
C VAL A 565 -14.87 19.41 7.01
N PHE A 566 -14.81 18.93 8.25
CA PHE A 566 -14.98 17.52 8.60
C PHE A 566 -16.37 17.19 9.10
#